data_AF-A0A5K1A0J7-F1
#
_entry.id   AF-A0A5K1A0J7-F1
#
_cell.length_a   1.000
_cell.length_b   1.000
_cell.length_c   1.000
_cell.angle_alpha   90.00
_cell.angle_beta   90.00
_cell.angle_gamma   90.00
#
_symmetry.space_group_name_H-M   'P 1'
#
loop_
_entity.id
_entity.type
_entity.pdbx_description
1 polymer ?
#
loop_
_entity_poly.entity_id
_entity_poly.type
_entity_poly.pdbx_seq_one_letter_code
_entity_poly.pdbx_strand_id
1 'polypeptide(L)'
;ASTNVGYGRSLFERLRSLDHTTHLLNQQYRMHPSISHFPNVNFYDSLIQDGPNVTSSSYTKNLLRGRMYGTYAFINVADGTEVLGDGRSWENPMEASVVLHIVDKLFK
;
A
#
# COMPACT_ATOMS: atom_id res chain seq x y z
N ALA A 1 -13.55 -21.35 14.16
CA ALA A 1 -13.35 -22.82 14.21
C ALA A 1 -12.18 -23.30 13.35
N SER A 2 -11.93 -22.77 12.14
CA SER A 2 -10.82 -23.28 11.27
C SER A 2 -9.45 -22.60 11.48
N THR A 3 -9.38 -21.41 12.08
CA THR A 3 -8.12 -20.70 12.38
C THR A 3 -7.30 -21.39 13.47
N ASN A 4 -7.95 -22.02 14.44
CA ASN A 4 -7.30 -22.68 15.57
C ASN A 4 -6.58 -24.00 15.21
N VAL A 5 -6.76 -24.50 13.98
CA VAL A 5 -6.09 -25.73 13.50
C VAL A 5 -5.06 -25.44 12.39
N GLY A 6 -4.70 -24.18 12.18
CA GLY A 6 -3.55 -23.80 11.35
C GLY A 6 -3.79 -23.73 9.84
N TYR A 7 -5.04 -23.78 9.36
CA TYR A 7 -5.34 -23.66 7.92
C TYR A 7 -4.96 -22.31 7.30
N GLY A 8 -4.73 -21.28 8.12
CA GLY A 8 -4.22 -19.99 7.65
C GLY A 8 -2.73 -20.00 7.31
N ARG A 9 -1.98 -21.05 7.70
CA ARG A 9 -0.55 -21.18 7.40
C ARG A 9 -0.37 -21.67 5.96
N SER A 10 0.26 -20.86 5.14
CA SER A 10 0.63 -21.23 3.77
C SER A 10 1.72 -22.32 3.74
N LEU A 11 1.86 -22.99 2.60
CA LEU A 11 2.95 -23.94 2.37
C LEU A 11 4.33 -23.26 2.54
N PHE A 12 4.49 -22.04 2.05
CA PHE A 12 5.74 -21.28 2.13
C PHE A 12 6.14 -21.02 3.59
N GLU A 13 5.21 -20.53 4.42
CA GLU A 13 5.45 -20.31 5.84
C GLU A 13 5.78 -21.61 6.57
N ARG A 14 5.12 -22.72 6.20
CA ARG A 14 5.42 -24.04 6.76
C ARG A 14 6.84 -24.50 6.41
N LEU A 15 7.26 -24.38 5.16
CA LEU A 15 8.62 -24.74 4.74
C LEU A 15 9.67 -23.85 5.41
N ARG A 16 9.42 -22.53 5.47
CA ARG A 16 10.30 -21.59 6.18
C ARG A 16 10.45 -21.94 7.66
N SER A 17 9.37 -22.40 8.32
CA SER A 17 9.42 -22.85 9.73
C SER A 17 10.15 -24.17 9.94
N LEU A 18 10.44 -24.91 8.87
CA LEU A 18 11.25 -26.14 8.86
C LEU A 18 12.66 -25.85 8.32
N ASP A 19 13.12 -24.60 8.45
CA ASP A 19 14.46 -24.13 8.08
C ASP A 19 14.85 -24.32 6.60
N HIS A 20 13.86 -24.42 5.70
CA HIS A 20 14.14 -24.33 4.28
C HIS A 20 14.63 -22.92 3.91
N THR A 21 15.74 -22.86 3.18
CA THR A 21 16.35 -21.61 2.71
C THR A 21 15.38 -20.82 1.84
N THR A 22 15.32 -19.51 2.07
CA THR A 22 14.55 -18.57 1.23
C THR A 22 15.49 -17.51 0.68
N HIS A 23 15.17 -16.98 -0.51
CA HIS A 23 15.94 -15.92 -1.14
C HIS A 23 15.09 -14.66 -1.21
N LEU A 24 15.57 -13.58 -0.59
CA LEU A 24 14.94 -12.28 -0.69
C LEU A 24 15.37 -11.61 -2.00
N LEU A 25 14.41 -11.34 -2.89
CA LEU A 25 14.62 -10.41 -3.99
C LEU A 25 14.56 -9.00 -3.41
N ASN A 26 15.74 -8.40 -3.26
CA ASN A 26 15.92 -7.21 -2.46
C ASN A 26 15.93 -5.92 -3.27
N GLN A 27 15.48 -5.92 -4.52
CA GLN A 27 15.43 -4.70 -5.34
C GLN A 27 14.01 -4.45 -5.85
N GLN A 28 13.46 -3.27 -5.54
CA GLN A 28 12.12 -2.87 -5.93
C GLN A 28 12.16 -1.88 -7.10
N TYR A 29 11.32 -2.11 -8.10
CA TYR A 29 11.24 -1.33 -9.33
C TYR A 29 9.88 -0.65 -9.51
N ARG A 30 8.99 -0.72 -8.51
CA ARG A 30 7.57 -0.36 -8.68
C ARG A 30 7.21 1.01 -8.14
N MET A 31 7.74 1.44 -7.00
CA MET A 31 7.25 2.61 -6.25
C MET A 31 8.36 3.63 -5.99
N HIS A 32 7.98 4.90 -5.80
CA HIS A 32 8.92 5.96 -5.44
C HIS A 32 9.60 5.65 -4.09
N PRO A 33 10.89 5.98 -3.87
CA PRO A 33 11.61 5.72 -2.62
C PRO A 33 10.89 6.18 -1.34
N SER A 34 10.16 7.30 -1.40
CA SER A 34 9.37 7.79 -0.26
C SER A 34 8.20 6.88 0.12
N ILE A 35 7.68 6.09 -0.83
CA ILE A 35 6.60 5.11 -0.59
C ILE A 35 7.20 3.80 -0.08
N SER A 36 8.31 3.32 -0.67
CA SER A 36 8.96 2.06 -0.26
C SER A 36 9.59 2.15 1.13
N HIS A 37 9.95 3.35 1.59
CA HIS A 37 10.60 3.56 2.88
C HIS A 37 9.84 2.92 4.06
N PHE A 38 8.55 3.23 4.22
CA PHE A 38 7.75 2.70 5.33
C PHE A 38 7.68 1.16 5.33
N PRO A 39 7.22 0.47 4.27
CA PRO A 39 7.14 -0.99 4.28
C PRO A 39 8.52 -1.67 4.39
N ASN A 40 9.57 -1.07 3.83
CA ASN A 40 10.93 -1.62 3.94
C ASN A 40 11.41 -1.68 5.39
N VAL A 41 11.23 -0.59 6.13
CA VAL A 41 11.60 -0.52 7.55
C VAL A 41 10.74 -1.46 8.41
N ASN A 42 9.43 -1.54 8.13
CA ASN A 42 8.49 -2.25 9.01
C ASN A 42 8.39 -3.76 8.73
N PHE A 43 8.67 -4.21 7.52
CA PHE A 43 8.42 -5.61 7.11
C PHE A 43 9.63 -6.32 6.52
N TYR A 44 10.72 -5.60 6.20
CA TYR A 44 11.87 -6.16 5.48
C TYR A 44 13.23 -5.78 6.10
N ASP A 45 13.27 -5.29 7.34
CA ASP A 45 14.51 -4.94 8.05
C ASP A 45 15.42 -3.98 7.26
N SER A 46 14.83 -3.10 6.44
CA SER A 46 15.57 -2.19 5.56
C SER A 46 16.44 -2.88 4.49
N LEU A 47 16.18 -4.14 4.16
CA LEU A 47 16.96 -4.90 3.18
C LEU A 47 16.57 -4.59 1.72
N ILE A 48 15.41 -3.98 1.47
CA ILE A 48 14.97 -3.62 0.11
C ILE A 48 15.73 -2.39 -0.39
N GLN A 49 16.19 -2.43 -1.63
CA GLN A 49 16.89 -1.38 -2.35
C GLN A 49 16.00 -0.87 -3.50
N ASP A 50 16.12 0.43 -3.81
CA ASP A 50 15.38 1.03 -4.90
C ASP A 50 16.10 0.85 -6.24
N GLY A 51 15.35 0.46 -7.27
CA GLY A 51 15.86 0.31 -8.63
C GLY A 51 16.25 1.65 -9.30
N PRO A 52 17.11 1.61 -10.33
CA PRO A 52 17.50 2.81 -11.06
C PRO A 52 16.32 3.51 -11.76
N ASN A 53 15.27 2.76 -12.10
CA ASN A 53 14.09 3.32 -12.75
C ASN A 53 13.26 4.20 -11.81
N VAL A 54 13.18 3.86 -10.51
CA VAL A 54 12.36 4.57 -9.52
C VAL A 54 13.10 5.73 -8.84
N THR A 55 14.42 5.74 -8.92
CA THR A 55 15.29 6.81 -8.38
C THR A 55 15.53 7.92 -9.39
N SER A 56 15.24 7.70 -10.67
CA SER A 56 15.31 8.74 -11.70
C SER A 56 14.33 9.88 -11.44
N SER A 57 14.73 11.12 -11.71
CA SER A 57 13.85 12.29 -11.64
C SER A 57 12.64 12.15 -12.57
N SER A 58 12.79 11.46 -13.70
CA SER A 58 11.73 11.21 -14.68
C SER A 58 10.63 10.27 -14.18
N TYR A 59 10.88 9.53 -13.09
CA TYR A 59 9.91 8.63 -12.50
C TYR A 59 8.82 9.39 -11.74
N THR A 60 9.20 10.51 -11.12
CA THR A 60 8.26 11.35 -10.36
C THR A 60 7.30 12.05 -11.31
N LYS A 61 6.01 11.70 -11.22
CA LYS A 61 4.94 12.34 -11.99
C LYS A 61 4.06 13.14 -11.04
N ASN A 62 4.03 14.47 -11.21
CA ASN A 62 3.11 15.35 -10.50
C ASN A 62 1.74 15.34 -11.19
N LEU A 63 0.99 14.26 -11.00
CA LEU A 63 -0.33 14.06 -11.63
C LEU A 63 -1.36 15.09 -11.16
N LEU A 64 -1.26 15.51 -9.89
CA LEU A 64 -2.17 16.48 -9.28
C LEU A 64 -1.39 17.70 -8.82
N ARG A 65 -2.00 18.88 -9.00
CA ARG A 65 -1.43 20.15 -8.53
C ARG A 65 -1.83 20.42 -7.09
N GLY A 66 -0.85 20.75 -6.25
CA GLY A 66 -1.06 21.19 -4.87
C GLY A 66 -0.17 20.43 -3.89
N ARG A 67 0.24 21.11 -2.81
CA ARG A 67 1.16 20.54 -1.80
C ARG A 67 0.59 19.30 -1.09
N MET A 68 -0.72 19.12 -1.09
CA MET A 68 -1.39 17.98 -0.48
C MET A 68 -1.28 16.68 -1.30
N TYR A 69 -0.94 16.74 -2.59
CA TYR A 69 -0.90 15.58 -3.50
C TYR A 69 0.54 15.12 -3.79
N GLY A 70 1.35 15.01 -2.74
CA GLY A 70 2.70 14.44 -2.86
C GLY A 70 2.69 12.99 -3.35
N THR A 71 3.87 12.39 -3.48
CA THR A 71 4.03 10.97 -3.86
C THR A 71 3.30 10.00 -2.93
N TYR A 72 3.10 10.40 -1.68
CA TYR A 72 2.28 9.72 -0.69
C TYR A 72 1.64 10.77 0.23
N ALA A 73 0.33 10.66 0.49
CA ALA A 73 -0.38 11.58 1.36
C ALA A 73 -1.51 10.86 2.11
N PHE A 74 -1.68 11.20 3.38
CA PHE A 74 -2.86 10.82 4.15
C PHE A 74 -3.84 11.99 4.16
N ILE A 75 -5.05 11.77 3.61
CA ILE A 75 -6.10 12.79 3.55
C ILE A 75 -7.14 12.44 4.61
N ASN A 76 -7.13 13.18 5.71
CA ASN A 76 -8.08 12.98 6.78
C ASN A 76 -9.46 13.56 6.39
N VAL A 77 -10.48 12.70 6.33
CA VAL A 77 -11.87 13.09 6.13
C VAL A 77 -12.55 13.08 7.49
N ALA A 78 -12.40 14.17 8.25
CA ALA A 78 -12.77 14.25 9.65
C ALA A 78 -14.27 13.96 9.91
N ASP A 79 -15.14 14.33 8.98
CA ASP A 79 -16.59 14.12 9.06
C ASP A 79 -17.03 12.80 8.41
N GLY A 80 -16.08 11.92 8.07
CA GLY A 80 -16.36 10.61 7.50
C GLY A 80 -17.04 9.70 8.53
N THR A 81 -18.16 9.09 8.14
CA THR A 81 -18.89 8.14 8.99
C THR A 81 -19.16 6.88 8.19
N GLU A 82 -18.82 5.73 8.78
CA GLU A 82 -19.10 4.43 8.20
C GLU A 82 -20.57 4.04 8.43
N VAL A 83 -21.21 3.52 7.38
CA VAL A 83 -22.56 2.94 7.43
C VAL A 83 -22.50 1.50 6.93
N LEU A 84 -23.38 0.66 7.45
CA LEU A 84 -23.51 -0.71 6.95
C LEU A 84 -24.21 -0.65 5.58
N GLY A 85 -23.55 -1.13 4.54
CA GLY A 85 -24.15 -1.22 3.20
C GLY A 85 -25.16 -2.36 3.09
N ASP A 86 -25.62 -2.64 1.87
CA ASP A 86 -26.65 -3.66 1.55
C ASP A 86 -26.25 -5.12 1.89
N GLY A 87 -25.09 -5.34 2.52
CA GLY A 87 -24.58 -6.65 2.90
C GLY A 87 -23.96 -6.65 4.30
N ARG A 88 -22.76 -7.23 4.40
CA ARG A 88 -21.99 -7.28 5.66
C ARG A 88 -20.77 -6.34 5.65
N SER A 89 -20.67 -5.51 4.62
CA SER A 89 -19.56 -4.58 4.42
C SER A 89 -19.97 -3.18 4.85
N TRP A 90 -18.96 -2.41 5.25
CA TRP A 90 -19.11 -1.00 5.58
C TRP A 90 -18.78 -0.14 4.37
N GLU A 91 -19.40 1.03 4.30
CA GLU A 91 -19.10 2.06 3.33
C GLU A 91 -19.03 3.43 4.01
N ASN A 92 -18.27 4.34 3.43
CA ASN A 92 -18.17 5.72 3.90
C ASN A 92 -18.48 6.67 2.73
N PRO A 93 -19.72 7.21 2.65
CA PRO A 93 -20.13 8.08 1.55
C PRO A 93 -19.28 9.37 1.42
N MET A 94 -18.77 9.89 2.55
CA MET A 94 -17.95 11.10 2.56
C MET A 94 -16.56 10.85 2.00
N GLU A 95 -15.91 9.75 2.40
CA GLU A 95 -14.64 9.33 1.80
C GLU A 95 -14.80 9.04 0.30
N ALA A 96 -15.89 8.37 -0.09
CA ALA A 96 -16.19 8.11 -1.50
C ALA A 96 -16.32 9.40 -2.32
N SER A 97 -16.96 10.44 -1.77
CA SER A 97 -17.06 11.76 -2.41
C SER A 97 -15.68 12.41 -2.61
N VAL A 98 -14.81 12.34 -1.60
CA VAL A 98 -13.43 12.84 -1.69
C VAL A 98 -12.62 12.08 -2.74
N VAL A 99 -12.76 10.74 -2.79
CA VAL A 99 -12.12 9.90 -3.82
C VAL A 99 -12.59 10.32 -5.21
N LEU A 100 -13.90 10.49 -5.42
CA LEU A 100 -14.45 10.92 -6.71
C LEU A 100 -13.88 12.28 -7.15
N HIS A 101 -13.75 13.23 -6.24
CA HIS A 101 -13.15 14.55 -6.51
C HIS A 101 -11.67 14.45 -6.91
N ILE A 102 -10.90 13.58 -6.25
CA ILE A 102 -9.49 13.34 -6.60
C ILE A 102 -9.39 12.71 -7.99
N VAL A 103 -10.25 11.72 -8.27
CA VAL A 103 -10.32 11.05 -9.58
C VAL A 103 -10.69 12.04 -10.69
N ASP A 104 -11.70 12.89 -10.48
CA ASP A 104 -12.09 13.94 -11.45
C ASP A 104 -10.91 14.88 -11.77
N LYS A 105 -10.13 15.26 -10.75
CA LYS A 105 -8.91 16.07 -10.94
C LYS A 105 -7.76 15.33 -11.63
N LEU A 106 -7.72 14.00 -11.58
CA LEU A 106 -6.69 13.20 -12.27
C LEU A 106 -6.94 13.12 -13.78
N PHE A 107 -8.21 13.17 -14.19
CA PHE A 107 -8.63 13.02 -15.60
C PHE A 107 -8.90 14.35 -16.31
N LYS A 108 -8.93 15.48 -15.58
CA LYS A 108 -9.01 16.84 -16.12
C LYS A 108 -7.62 17.44 -16.31
#